data_AF-A0A2S9H357-F1
#
_entry.id   AF-A0A2S9H357-F1
#
_cell.length_a   1.000
_cell.length_b   1.000
_cell.length_c   1.000
_cell.angle_alpha   90.00
_cell.angle_beta   90.00
_cell.angle_gamma   90.00
#
_symmetry.space_group_name_H-M   'P 1'
#
loop_
_entity.id
_entity.type
_entity.pdbx_description
1 polymer ?
#
loop_
_entity_poly.entity_id
_entity_poly.type
_entity_poly.pdbx_seq_one_letter_code
_entity_poly.pdbx_strand_id
1 'polypeptide(L)' 'MIWGSIDKSHRKTNAQSLLDCVEHAEIIEFEDCGHFPDIEQPERYVNHLTQHITKHAQ' A
#
# COMPACT_ATOMS: atom_id res chain seq x y z
N MET A 1 2.41 -3.43 1.69
CA MET A 1 1.47 -2.44 2.26
C MET A 1 1.15 -1.43 1.17
N ILE A 2 -0.13 -1.28 0.84
CA ILE A 2 -0.57 -0.20 -0.07
C ILE A 2 -1.02 0.96 0.83
N TRP A 3 -0.51 2.16 0.59
CA TRP A 3 -0.70 3.33 1.43
C TRP A 3 -1.24 4.51 0.63
N GLY A 4 -2.39 5.06 1.01
CA GLY A 4 -2.91 6.28 0.40
C GLY A 4 -2.32 7.53 1.04
N SER A 5 -1.67 8.36 0.24
CA SER A 5 -0.91 9.52 0.75
C SER A 5 -1.80 10.66 1.26
N ILE A 6 -3.08 10.70 0.86
CA ILE A 6 -4.04 11.72 1.30
C ILE A 6 -4.96 11.21 2.43
N ASP A 7 -4.63 10.09 3.06
CA ASP A 7 -5.36 9.55 4.22
C ASP A 7 -5.28 10.50 5.44
N LYS A 8 -6.41 11.16 5.73
CA LYS A 8 -6.53 12.09 6.85
C LYS A 8 -6.54 11.40 8.21
N SER A 9 -6.94 10.13 8.29
CA SER A 9 -6.95 9.37 9.53
C SER A 9 -5.53 9.04 10.00
N HIS A 10 -4.62 8.84 9.04
CA HIS A 10 -3.22 8.50 9.29
C HIS A 10 -2.22 9.60 8.91
N ARG A 11 -2.64 10.85 8.67
CA ARG A 11 -1.79 12.00 8.28
C ARG A 11 -0.49 12.25 9.09
N LYS A 12 -0.40 11.76 10.33
CA LYS A 12 0.77 11.88 11.22
C LYS A 12 1.54 10.57 11.40
N THR A 13 1.07 9.50 10.79
CA THR A 13 1.67 8.16 10.86
C THR A 13 2.76 8.08 9.81
N ASN A 14 3.95 7.68 10.21
CA ASN A 14 5.00 7.34 9.26
C ASN A 14 4.76 5.91 8.74
N ALA A 15 4.31 5.77 7.49
CA ALA A 15 4.12 4.45 6.87
C ALA A 15 5.41 3.61 6.91
N GLN A 16 6.57 4.26 6.79
CA GLN A 16 7.88 3.61 6.77
C GLN A 16 8.22 2.89 8.08
N SER A 17 7.61 3.29 9.21
CA SER A 17 7.82 2.61 10.49
C SER A 17 7.37 1.14 10.48
N LEU A 18 6.57 0.72 9.48
CA LEU A 18 6.25 -0.69 9.29
C LEU A 18 7.51 -1.55 9.04
N LEU A 19 8.54 -0.99 8.41
CA LEU A 19 9.78 -1.73 8.14
C LEU A 19 10.56 -2.07 9.40
N ASP A 20 10.38 -1.31 10.48
CA ASP A 20 10.97 -1.62 11.78
C ASP A 20 10.41 -2.93 12.36
N CYS A 21 9.17 -3.29 11.98
CA CYS A 21 8.48 -4.51 12.41
C CYS A 21 8.62 -5.64 11.38
N VAL A 22 8.62 -5.31 10.09
CA VAL A 22 8.63 -6.27 8.98
C VAL A 22 9.62 -5.77 7.91
N GLU A 23 10.89 -6.12 8.08
CA GLU A 23 12.01 -5.62 7.27
C GLU A 23 11.84 -5.89 5.76
N HIS A 24 11.22 -7.02 5.40
CA HIS A 24 11.01 -7.43 4.02
C HIS A 24 9.67 -6.94 3.44
N ALA A 25 8.91 -6.12 4.17
CA ALA A 25 7.69 -5.52 3.64
C ALA A 25 8.03 -4.49 2.56
N GLU A 26 7.14 -4.38 1.58
CA GLU A 26 7.16 -3.31 0.58
C GLU A 26 6.06 -2.32 0.91
N ILE A 27 6.34 -1.02 0.82
CA ILE A 27 5.34 0.05 0.97
C ILE A 27 5.16 0.70 -0.40
N ILE A 28 3.93 0.65 -0.91
CA ILE A 28 3.55 1.20 -2.21
C ILE A 28 2.60 2.36 -1.96
N GLU A 29 3.02 3.56 -2.34
CA GLU A 29 2.23 4.77 -2.15
C GLU A 29 1.29 5.04 -3.34
N PHE A 30 0.03 5.32 -3.02
CA PHE A 30 -0.97 5.83 -3.94
C PHE A 30 -1.15 7.31 -3.59
N GLU A 31 -0.46 8.18 -4.33
CA GLU A 31 -0.43 9.64 -4.10
C GLU A 31 -1.83 10.28 -4.19
N ASP A 32 -2.73 9.66 -4.96
CA ASP A 32 -4.08 10.12 -5.27
C ASP A 32 -5.18 9.45 -4.45
N CYS A 33 -4.85 8.59 -3.47
CA CYS A 33 -5.82 7.87 -2.64
C CYS A 33 -5.75 8.23 -1.17
N GLY A 34 -6.93 8.20 -0.52
CA GLY A 34 -7.10 8.31 0.92
C GLY A 34 -6.98 6.97 1.63
N HIS A 35 -7.88 6.74 2.58
CA HIS A 35 -7.80 5.59 3.47
C HIS A 35 -8.08 4.25 2.78
N PHE A 36 -8.79 4.25 1.65
CA PHE A 36 -9.23 3.02 0.98
C PHE A 36 -8.77 2.96 -0.50
N PRO A 37 -7.46 2.80 -0.76
CA PRO A 37 -6.95 2.69 -2.14
C PRO A 37 -7.56 1.56 -2.97
N ASP A 38 -8.05 0.49 -2.32
CA ASP A 38 -8.77 -0.63 -2.93
C ASP A 38 -10.15 -0.25 -3.47
N ILE A 39 -10.82 0.73 -2.85
CA ILE A 39 -12.11 1.25 -3.30
C ILE A 39 -11.92 2.42 -4.28
N GLU A 40 -10.95 3.29 -4.00
CA GLU A 40 -10.69 4.50 -4.78
C GLU A 40 -10.05 4.21 -6.14
N GLN A 41 -9.14 3.23 -6.21
CA GLN A 41 -8.42 2.82 -7.42
C GLN A 41 -8.36 1.28 -7.55
N PRO A 42 -9.50 0.60 -7.74
CA PRO A 42 -9.60 -0.86 -7.66
C PRO A 42 -8.73 -1.58 -8.70
N GLU A 43 -8.66 -1.06 -9.92
CA GLU A 43 -7.86 -1.66 -11.00
C GLU A 43 -6.35 -1.60 -10.68
N ARG A 44 -5.86 -0.45 -10.21
CA ARG A 44 -4.46 -0.29 -9.79
C ARG A 44 -4.14 -1.19 -8.60
N TYR A 45 -5.04 -1.27 -7.62
CA TYR A 45 -4.90 -2.15 -6.46
C TYR A 45 -4.79 -3.62 -6.87
N VAL A 46 -5.72 -4.12 -7.70
CA VAL A 46 -5.74 -5.51 -8.18
C VAL A 46 -4.48 -5.83 -9.00
N ASN A 47 -4.01 -4.89 -9.83
CA ASN A 47 -2.77 -5.07 -10.58
C ASN A 47 -1.57 -5.29 -9.65
N HIS A 48 -1.40 -4.45 -8.62
CA HIS A 48 -0.32 -4.62 -7.64
C HIS A 48 -0.45 -5.93 -6.87
N LEU A 49 -1.66 -6.29 -6.43
CA LEU A 49 -1.91 -7.54 -5.71
C LEU A 49 -1.54 -8.77 -6.56
N THR A 50 -1.99 -8.80 -7.81
CA THR A 50 -1.73 -9.91 -8.73
C THR A 50 -0.25 -10.06 -9.05
N GLN A 51 0.45 -8.94 -9.28
CA GLN A 51 1.90 -8.94 -9.49
C GLN A 51 2.65 -9.46 -8.26
N HIS A 52 2.24 -9.02 -7.06
CA HIS A 52 2.85 -9.46 -5.82
C HIS A 52 2.66 -10.97 -5.60
N ILE A 53 1.44 -11.50 -5.77
CA ILE A 53 1.15 -12.94 -5.67
C ILE A 53 2.01 -13.71 -6.68
N THR A 54 2.06 -13.26 -7.94
CA THR A 54 2.82 -13.93 -9.00
C THR A 54 4.32 -13.99 -8.68
N LYS A 55 4.88 -12.90 -8.14
CA LYS A 55 6.29 -12.80 -7.73
C LYS A 55 6.67 -13.80 -6.63
N HIS A 56 5.72 -14.15 -5.75
CA HIS A 56 5.98 -14.97 -4.57
C HIS A 56 5.37 -16.39 -4.64
N ALA A 57 4.71 -16.73 -5.75
CA ALA A 57 4.18 -18.08 -5.99
C ALA A 57 5.22 -19.06 -6.60
N GLN A 58 6.47 -18.61 -6.76
CA GLN A 58 7.61 -19.40 -7.26
C GLN A 58 8.59 -19.71 -6.12
#